data_AF-A0A1G9GXF2-F1
#
_entry.id   AF-A0A1G9GXF2-F1
#
_cell.length_a   1.000
_cell.length_b   1.000
_cell.length_c   1.000
_cell.angle_alpha   90.00
_cell.angle_beta   90.00
_cell.angle_gamma   90.00
#
_symmetry.space_group_name_H-M   'P 1'
#
loop_
_entity.id
_entity.type
_entity.pdbx_description
1 polymer ?
#
loop_
_entity_poly.entity_id
_entity_poly.type
_entity_poly.pdbx_seq_one_letter_code
_entity_poly.pdbx_strand_id
1 'polypeptide(L)'
;MTISNRITLDDLPTLPVGEIAALPGDQLALLKHDADERLRSAKTLCDWLDGAIALKYGDRAQAARRAEGRDTGTVRFQDGPVTVVAELPKRVDWDQALLAGLVERIGADGANPADYVGIVLSVPERKYTAWPKDLRQEFEPARTVRAGKPKFRLLIGEEAR
;
A
#
# COMPACT_ATOMS: atom_id res chain seq x y z
N MET A 1 -40.33 0.68 -22.05
CA MET A 1 -39.25 1.26 -21.22
C MET A 1 -39.22 0.50 -19.91
N THR A 2 -38.31 -0.46 -19.76
CA THR A 2 -38.12 -1.18 -18.50
C THR A 2 -37.31 -0.28 -17.58
N ILE A 3 -37.99 0.33 -16.60
CA ILE A 3 -37.34 1.05 -15.51
C ILE A 3 -36.59 -0.01 -14.71
N SER A 4 -35.26 -0.09 -14.86
CA SER A 4 -34.45 -0.99 -14.04
C SER A 4 -34.56 -0.54 -12.58
N ASN A 5 -35.24 -1.32 -11.76
CA ASN A 5 -35.39 -1.13 -10.31
C ASN A 5 -34.08 -1.49 -9.54
N ARG A 6 -32.92 -1.22 -10.14
CA ARG A 6 -31.61 -1.58 -9.59
C ARG A 6 -30.96 -0.34 -9.00
N ILE A 7 -30.66 -0.40 -7.71
CA ILE A 7 -29.84 0.60 -7.00
C ILE A 7 -28.48 0.68 -7.69
N THR A 8 -28.01 1.90 -7.93
CA THR A 8 -26.72 2.19 -8.54
C THR A 8 -25.72 2.68 -7.49
N LEU A 9 -24.45 2.77 -7.88
CA LEU A 9 -23.41 3.34 -7.01
C LEU A 9 -23.66 4.79 -6.62
N ASP A 10 -24.31 5.55 -7.49
CA ASP A 10 -24.57 6.97 -7.28
C ASP A 10 -25.70 7.19 -6.26
N ASP A 11 -26.54 6.17 -6.04
CA ASP A 11 -27.60 6.17 -5.03
C ASP A 11 -27.05 5.87 -3.62
N LEU A 12 -25.97 5.09 -3.51
CA LEU A 12 -25.44 4.60 -2.22
C LEU A 12 -25.20 5.70 -1.16
N PRO A 13 -24.66 6.90 -1.49
CA PRO A 13 -24.45 7.95 -0.49
C PRO A 13 -25.75 8.49 0.11
N THR A 14 -26.89 8.30 -0.56
CA THR A 14 -28.21 8.75 -0.11
C THR A 14 -28.96 7.72 0.72
N LEU A 15 -28.49 6.47 0.73
CA LEU A 15 -29.13 5.36 1.43
C LEU A 15 -28.52 5.15 2.83
N PRO A 16 -29.34 4.94 3.87
CA PRO A 16 -28.86 4.46 5.16
C PRO A 16 -28.13 3.12 5.01
N VAL A 17 -27.06 2.93 5.79
CA VAL A 17 -26.28 1.66 5.78
C VAL A 17 -27.16 0.44 6.07
N GLY A 18 -28.20 0.58 6.89
CA GLY A 18 -29.15 -0.50 7.17
C GLY A 18 -29.97 -0.93 5.94
N GLU A 19 -30.32 0.02 5.05
CA GLU A 19 -31.02 -0.28 3.80
C GLU A 19 -30.09 -0.95 2.78
N ILE A 20 -28.85 -0.49 2.69
CA ILE A 20 -27.82 -1.15 1.87
C ILE A 20 -27.59 -2.58 2.37
N ALA A 21 -27.49 -2.78 3.68
CA ALA A 21 -27.30 -4.11 4.28
C ALA A 21 -28.50 -5.05 4.06
N ALA A 22 -29.71 -4.50 3.85
CA ALA A 22 -30.90 -5.27 3.55
C ALA A 22 -31.01 -5.70 2.07
N LEU A 23 -30.10 -5.23 1.20
CA LEU A 23 -30.10 -5.60 -0.21
C LEU A 23 -29.80 -7.09 -0.40
N PRO A 24 -30.43 -7.72 -1.42
CA PRO A 24 -30.07 -9.06 -1.84
C PRO A 24 -28.56 -9.21 -2.13
N GLY A 25 -28.00 -10.37 -1.81
CA GLY A 25 -26.55 -10.61 -1.93
C GLY A 25 -26.01 -10.47 -3.35
N ASP A 26 -26.81 -10.79 -4.36
CA ASP A 26 -26.50 -10.59 -5.78
C ASP A 26 -26.44 -9.09 -6.13
N GLN A 27 -27.35 -8.28 -5.61
CA GLN A 27 -27.30 -6.82 -5.78
C GLN A 27 -26.07 -6.22 -5.07
N LEU A 28 -25.76 -6.67 -3.86
CA LEU A 28 -24.54 -6.26 -3.15
C LEU A 28 -23.27 -6.66 -3.92
N ALA A 29 -23.25 -7.85 -4.50
CA ALA A 29 -22.13 -8.34 -5.30
C ALA A 29 -21.92 -7.49 -6.55
N LEU A 30 -23.01 -7.18 -7.26
CA LEU A 30 -23.01 -6.30 -8.42
C LEU A 30 -22.53 -4.89 -8.07
N LEU A 31 -23.09 -4.27 -7.03
CA LEU A 31 -22.65 -2.96 -6.54
C LEU A 31 -21.16 -2.97 -6.16
N LYS A 32 -20.70 -4.01 -5.45
CA LYS A 32 -19.28 -4.11 -5.06
C LYS A 32 -18.36 -4.22 -6.28
N HIS A 33 -18.76 -5.01 -7.27
CA HIS A 33 -18.01 -5.16 -8.52
C HIS A 33 -17.93 -3.84 -9.29
N ASP A 34 -19.06 -3.16 -9.48
CA ASP A 34 -19.13 -1.85 -10.13
C ASP A 34 -18.22 -0.84 -9.41
N ALA A 35 -18.20 -0.85 -8.06
CA ALA A 35 -17.39 0.06 -7.26
C ALA A 35 -15.88 -0.19 -7.45
N ASP A 36 -15.47 -1.46 -7.49
CA ASP A 36 -14.08 -1.84 -7.73
C ASP A 36 -13.63 -1.48 -9.15
N GLU A 37 -14.51 -1.58 -10.14
CA GLU A 37 -14.24 -1.14 -11.51
C GLU A 37 -14.10 0.37 -11.63
N ARG A 38 -15.01 1.14 -11.02
CA ARG A 38 -14.91 2.59 -10.97
C ARG A 38 -13.61 3.03 -10.27
N LEU A 39 -13.25 2.40 -9.15
CA LEU A 39 -12.00 2.69 -8.44
C LEU A 39 -10.76 2.38 -9.28
N ARG A 40 -10.70 1.21 -9.93
CA ARG A 40 -9.58 0.83 -10.81
C ARG A 40 -9.43 1.80 -11.98
N SER A 41 -10.55 2.20 -12.59
CA SER A 41 -10.57 3.13 -13.72
C SER A 41 -10.10 4.52 -13.30
N ALA A 42 -10.60 5.03 -12.16
CA ALA A 42 -10.17 6.30 -11.60
C ALA A 42 -8.68 6.29 -11.25
N LYS A 43 -8.18 5.21 -10.64
CA LYS A 43 -6.74 5.04 -10.35
C LYS A 43 -5.91 5.08 -11.62
N THR A 44 -6.32 4.37 -12.66
CA THR A 44 -5.60 4.33 -13.94
C THR A 44 -5.53 5.73 -14.57
N LEU A 45 -6.62 6.48 -14.51
CA LEU A 45 -6.66 7.86 -15.02
C LEU A 45 -5.76 8.80 -14.22
N CYS A 46 -5.78 8.70 -12.88
CA CYS A 46 -4.88 9.47 -12.02
C CYS A 46 -3.42 9.13 -12.33
N ASP A 47 -3.07 7.84 -12.40
CA ASP A 47 -1.69 7.39 -12.69
C ASP A 47 -1.24 7.92 -14.08
N TRP A 48 -2.13 7.98 -15.08
CA TRP A 48 -1.83 8.54 -16.40
C TRP A 48 -1.63 10.06 -16.37
N LEU A 49 -2.49 10.79 -15.65
CA LEU A 49 -2.37 12.25 -15.47
C LEU A 49 -1.10 12.61 -14.69
N ASP A 50 -0.79 11.88 -13.62
CA ASP A 50 0.42 12.06 -12.82
C ASP A 50 1.67 11.83 -13.67
N GLY A 51 1.65 10.82 -14.56
CA GLY A 51 2.70 10.61 -15.55
C GLY A 51 2.89 11.80 -16.50
N ALA A 52 1.80 12.38 -16.99
CA ALA A 52 1.85 13.58 -17.85
C ALA A 52 2.37 14.82 -17.09
N ILE A 53 1.97 15.00 -15.82
CA ILE A 53 2.46 16.08 -14.94
C ILE A 53 3.96 15.90 -14.68
N ALA A 54 4.42 14.68 -14.40
CA ALA A 54 5.82 14.36 -14.21
C ALA A 54 6.64 14.64 -15.47
N LEU A 55 6.15 14.26 -16.64
CA LEU A 55 6.77 14.56 -17.94
C LEU A 55 6.87 16.08 -18.18
N LYS A 56 5.81 16.83 -17.85
CA LYS A 56 5.77 18.29 -18.05
C LYS A 56 6.76 19.05 -17.16
N TYR A 57 6.89 18.64 -15.89
CA TYR A 57 7.61 19.44 -14.88
C TYR A 57 8.92 18.83 -14.39
N GLY A 58 9.23 17.57 -14.73
CA GLY A 58 10.40 16.84 -14.23
C GLY A 58 11.73 17.56 -14.47
N ASP A 59 12.04 17.87 -15.73
CA ASP A 59 13.30 18.53 -16.11
C ASP A 59 13.42 19.92 -15.50
N ARG A 60 12.32 20.68 -15.47
CA ARG A 60 12.28 22.03 -14.88
C ARG A 60 12.51 21.97 -13.36
N ALA A 61 11.91 21.01 -12.67
CA ALA A 61 12.12 20.80 -11.24
C ALA A 61 13.57 20.37 -10.95
N GLN A 62 14.15 19.49 -11.77
CA GLN A 62 15.55 19.09 -11.63
C GLN A 62 16.51 20.26 -11.87
N ALA A 63 16.26 21.08 -12.89
CA ALA A 63 17.05 22.27 -13.15
C ALA A 63 16.97 23.28 -11.99
N ALA A 64 15.77 23.50 -11.44
CA ALA A 64 15.57 24.37 -10.28
C ALA A 64 16.34 23.86 -9.05
N ARG A 65 16.31 22.55 -8.76
CA ARG A 65 17.09 21.96 -7.67
C ARG A 65 18.58 22.15 -7.86
N ARG A 66 19.09 21.89 -9.07
CA ARG A 66 20.51 22.09 -9.42
C ARG A 66 20.95 23.54 -9.27
N ALA A 67 20.09 24.50 -9.63
CA ALA A 67 20.37 25.93 -9.42
C ALA A 67 20.48 26.31 -7.93
N GLU A 68 19.80 25.59 -7.04
CA GLU A 68 19.94 25.71 -5.58
C GLU A 68 21.11 24.87 -5.00
N GLY A 69 21.89 24.17 -5.85
CA GLY A 69 22.97 23.29 -5.41
C GLY A 69 22.50 22.02 -4.71
N ARG A 70 21.29 21.53 -5.03
CA ARG A 70 20.68 20.34 -4.40
C ARG A 70 20.27 19.31 -5.46
N ASP A 71 20.36 18.03 -5.12
CA ASP A 71 19.83 16.94 -5.96
C ASP A 71 18.44 16.45 -5.51
N THR A 72 18.06 16.77 -4.27
CA THR A 72 16.80 16.36 -3.63
C THR A 72 16.17 17.55 -2.90
N GLY A 73 14.93 17.39 -2.43
CA GLY A 73 14.17 18.42 -1.73
C GLY A 73 13.07 19.05 -2.56
N THR A 74 12.45 20.08 -2.01
CA THR A 74 11.27 20.74 -2.58
C THR A 74 11.64 22.04 -3.28
N VAL A 75 11.22 22.20 -4.52
CA VAL A 75 11.33 23.45 -5.27
C VAL A 75 9.96 23.97 -5.66
N ARG A 76 9.83 25.29 -5.82
CA ARG A 76 8.59 25.96 -6.20
C ARG A 76 8.82 26.87 -7.40
N PHE A 77 7.95 26.82 -8.39
CA PHE A 77 7.99 27.71 -9.54
C PHE A 77 6.58 27.95 -10.11
N GLN A 78 6.41 29.05 -10.85
CA GLN A 78 5.13 29.40 -11.47
C GLN A 78 5.00 28.84 -12.89
N ASP A 79 3.79 28.40 -13.23
CA ASP A 79 3.32 28.15 -14.59
C ASP A 79 1.96 28.83 -14.78
N GLY A 80 1.98 30.07 -15.28
CA GLY A 80 0.81 30.94 -15.34
C GLY A 80 0.21 31.18 -13.94
N PRO A 81 -1.09 30.85 -13.71
CA PRO A 81 -1.72 30.98 -12.40
C PRO A 81 -1.40 29.84 -11.44
N VAL A 82 -0.64 28.82 -11.86
CA VAL A 82 -0.36 27.62 -11.07
C VAL A 82 1.01 27.71 -10.40
N THR A 83 1.03 27.60 -9.07
CA THR A 83 2.27 27.33 -8.34
C THR A 83 2.56 25.83 -8.36
N VAL A 84 3.62 25.43 -9.05
CA VAL A 84 4.11 24.05 -9.07
C VAL A 84 5.03 23.84 -7.88
N VAL A 85 4.69 22.88 -7.03
CA VAL A 85 5.51 22.43 -5.90
C VAL A 85 6.03 21.05 -6.24
N ALA A 86 7.33 20.94 -6.56
CA ALA A 86 7.95 19.67 -6.91
C ALA A 86 8.79 19.16 -5.74
N GLU A 87 8.29 18.15 -5.05
CA GLU A 87 8.99 17.48 -3.96
C GLU A 87 9.75 16.25 -4.48
N LEU A 88 11.01 16.11 -4.06
CA LEU A 88 11.79 14.89 -4.27
C LEU A 88 12.40 14.49 -2.93
N PRO A 89 11.75 13.58 -2.18
CA PRO A 89 12.22 13.21 -0.87
C PRO A 89 13.58 12.50 -0.96
N LYS A 90 14.42 12.69 0.05
CA LYS A 90 15.64 11.89 0.19
C LYS A 90 15.24 10.45 0.51
N ARG A 91 15.79 9.50 -0.23
CA ARG A 91 15.68 8.08 0.07
C ARG A 91 17.06 7.54 0.44
N VAL A 92 17.14 6.88 1.59
CA VAL A 92 18.34 6.16 2.02
C VAL A 92 18.02 4.68 1.90
N ASP A 93 18.69 4.00 0.98
CA ASP A 93 18.64 2.55 0.86
C ASP A 93 19.93 1.98 1.46
N TRP A 94 19.79 0.96 2.30
CA TRP A 94 20.92 0.29 2.96
C TRP A 94 21.16 -1.05 2.31
N ASP A 95 22.41 -1.33 1.94
CA ASP A 95 22.83 -2.68 1.54
C ASP A 95 22.72 -3.61 2.75
N GLN A 96 21.76 -4.54 2.68
CA GLN A 96 21.45 -5.43 3.78
C GLN A 96 22.55 -6.45 4.05
N ALA A 97 23.31 -6.86 3.03
CA ALA A 97 24.41 -7.80 3.22
C ALA A 97 25.56 -7.11 3.96
N LEU A 98 25.88 -5.87 3.58
CA LEU A 98 26.87 -5.07 4.30
C LEU A 98 26.41 -4.73 5.73
N LEU A 99 25.13 -4.40 5.92
CA LEU A 99 24.56 -4.11 7.24
C LEU A 99 24.60 -5.35 8.17
N ALA A 100 24.27 -6.53 7.65
CA ALA A 100 24.36 -7.77 8.41
C ALA A 100 25.80 -8.06 8.86
N GLY A 101 26.78 -7.92 7.96
CA GLY A 101 28.19 -8.09 8.31
C GLY A 101 28.71 -7.05 9.31
N LEU A 102 28.17 -5.82 9.29
CA LEU A 102 28.46 -4.81 10.31
C LEU A 102 27.91 -5.21 11.68
N VAL A 103 26.67 -5.69 11.75
CA VAL A 103 26.03 -6.17 12.99
C VAL A 103 26.82 -7.31 13.61
N GLU A 104 27.26 -8.27 12.80
CA GLU A 104 28.10 -9.39 13.25
C GLU A 104 29.43 -8.91 13.83
N ARG A 105 30.12 -7.98 13.15
CA ARG A 105 31.39 -7.41 13.64
C ARG A 105 31.22 -6.66 14.96
N ILE A 106 30.18 -5.83 15.09
CA ILE A 106 29.90 -5.10 16.34
C ILE A 106 29.73 -6.08 17.50
N GLY A 107 29.02 -7.18 17.28
CA GLY A 107 28.86 -8.23 18.29
C GLY A 107 30.16 -8.96 18.62
N ALA A 108 30.98 -9.27 17.61
CA ALA A 108 32.28 -9.91 17.79
C ALA A 108 33.28 -9.04 18.57
N ASP A 109 33.20 -7.72 18.40
CA ASP A 109 34.02 -6.74 19.12
C ASP A 109 33.52 -6.48 20.56
N GLY A 110 32.48 -7.20 21.00
CA GLY A 110 31.94 -7.14 22.37
C GLY A 110 30.95 -6.00 22.63
N ALA A 111 30.61 -5.21 21.61
CA ALA A 111 29.56 -4.21 21.70
C ALA A 111 28.18 -4.83 21.42
N ASN A 112 27.12 -4.18 21.89
CA ASN A 112 25.75 -4.62 21.63
C ASN A 112 25.22 -4.00 20.32
N PRO A 113 24.92 -4.79 19.27
CA PRO A 113 24.43 -4.23 18.01
C PRO A 113 23.09 -3.48 18.12
N ALA A 114 22.24 -3.84 19.10
CA ALA A 114 20.94 -3.20 19.29
C ALA A 114 21.05 -1.70 19.69
N ASP A 115 22.23 -1.24 20.13
CA ASP A 115 22.48 0.17 20.43
C ASP A 115 22.60 1.03 19.16
N TYR A 116 22.84 0.39 18.01
CA TYR A 116 23.13 1.06 16.73
C TYR A 116 22.11 0.74 15.64
N VAL A 117 21.44 -0.41 15.71
CA VAL A 117 20.48 -0.85 14.70
C VAL A 117 19.17 -1.36 15.31
N GLY A 118 18.06 -1.07 14.62
CA GLY A 118 16.77 -1.69 14.94
C GLY A 118 16.75 -3.14 14.44
N ILE A 119 16.70 -4.10 15.36
CA ILE A 119 16.64 -5.53 15.02
C ILE A 119 15.19 -6.00 15.13
N VAL A 120 14.60 -6.36 13.98
CA VAL A 120 13.29 -7.01 13.91
C VAL A 120 13.49 -8.43 13.44
N LEU A 121 13.22 -9.39 14.32
CA LEU A 121 13.15 -10.80 13.96
C LEU A 121 11.74 -11.11 13.46
N SER A 122 11.64 -11.57 12.21
CA SER A 122 10.37 -11.95 11.61
C SER A 122 10.45 -13.37 11.09
N VAL A 123 9.47 -14.17 11.49
CA VAL A 123 9.26 -15.51 10.94
C VAL A 123 8.04 -15.44 10.03
N PRO A 124 8.19 -15.56 8.70
CA PRO A 124 7.04 -15.66 7.81
C PRO A 124 6.20 -16.88 8.17
N GLU A 125 4.89 -16.70 8.40
CA GLU A 125 3.99 -17.77 8.83
C GLU A 125 4.05 -19.00 7.90
N ARG A 126 4.15 -18.78 6.58
CA ARG A 126 4.32 -19.86 5.59
C ARG A 126 5.57 -20.69 5.85
N LYS A 127 6.69 -20.06 6.24
CA LYS A 127 7.93 -20.78 6.60
C LYS A 127 7.73 -21.52 7.91
N TYR A 128 7.17 -20.86 8.92
CA TYR A 128 6.85 -21.47 10.21
C TYR A 128 6.05 -22.77 10.03
N THR A 129 4.96 -22.74 9.25
CA THR A 129 4.13 -23.93 9.01
C THR A 129 4.83 -25.07 8.27
N ALA A 130 5.87 -24.76 7.49
CA ALA A 130 6.63 -25.74 6.72
C ALA A 130 7.79 -26.37 7.53
N TRP A 131 8.07 -25.88 8.73
CA TRP A 131 9.15 -26.40 9.57
C TRP A 131 8.84 -27.77 10.18
N PRO A 132 9.88 -28.57 10.49
CA PRO A 132 9.76 -29.75 11.33
C PRO A 132 9.03 -29.43 12.65
N LYS A 133 8.33 -30.43 13.21
CA LYS A 133 7.49 -30.25 14.40
C LYS A 133 8.30 -29.72 15.60
N ASP A 134 9.50 -30.25 15.82
CA ASP A 134 10.31 -29.92 17.00
C ASP A 134 10.72 -28.44 16.98
N LEU A 135 11.20 -27.94 15.84
CA LEU A 135 11.54 -26.52 15.67
C LEU A 135 10.32 -25.60 15.82
N ARG A 136 9.13 -26.02 15.35
CA ARG A 136 7.89 -25.23 15.54
C ARG A 136 7.52 -25.09 17.02
N GLN A 137 7.71 -26.15 17.81
CA GLN A 137 7.38 -26.15 19.24
C GLN A 137 8.26 -25.19 20.03
N GLU A 138 9.54 -25.05 19.68
CA GLU A 138 10.45 -24.09 20.31
C GLU A 138 10.01 -22.63 20.11
N PHE A 139 9.40 -22.32 18.96
CA PHE A 139 8.96 -20.98 18.61
C PHE A 139 7.51 -20.67 19.01
N GLU A 140 6.71 -21.66 19.41
CA GLU A 140 5.30 -21.46 19.77
C GLU A 140 5.10 -20.45 20.91
N PRO A 141 5.90 -20.43 22.01
CA PRO A 141 5.73 -19.43 23.07
C PRO A 141 5.92 -17.98 22.61
N ALA A 142 6.69 -17.76 21.53
CA ALA A 142 6.89 -16.44 20.93
C ALA A 142 5.79 -16.09 19.89
N ARG A 143 4.91 -17.03 19.55
CA ARG A 143 3.88 -16.87 18.54
C ARG A 143 2.55 -16.48 19.19
N THR A 144 1.99 -15.35 18.77
CA THR A 144 0.63 -14.93 19.18
C THR A 144 -0.30 -14.90 17.97
N VAL A 145 -1.32 -15.74 17.96
CA VAL A 145 -2.39 -15.68 16.94
C VAL A 145 -3.48 -14.73 17.42
N ARG A 146 -3.79 -13.71 16.62
CA ARG A 146 -4.91 -12.80 16.85
C ARG A 146 -5.88 -12.87 15.68
N ALA A 147 -7.18 -12.76 15.97
CA ALA A 147 -8.19 -12.66 14.92
C ALA A 147 -7.91 -11.42 14.05
N GLY A 148 -7.86 -11.63 12.74
CA GLY A 148 -7.73 -10.55 11.77
C GLY A 148 -9.06 -9.85 11.51
N LYS A 149 -9.02 -8.72 10.78
CA LYS A 149 -10.24 -8.08 10.27
C LYS A 149 -10.93 -9.03 9.28
N PRO A 150 -12.27 -9.24 9.38
CA PRO A 150 -12.99 -10.06 8.41
C PRO A 150 -12.89 -9.46 7.01
N LYS A 151 -12.82 -10.33 5.99
CA LYS A 151 -12.82 -9.96 4.59
C LYS A 151 -13.97 -10.68 3.90
N PHE A 152 -14.84 -9.94 3.24
CA PHE A 152 -15.96 -10.49 2.48
C PHE A 152 -15.65 -10.38 0.99
N ARG A 153 -15.90 -11.47 0.25
CA ARG A 153 -15.90 -11.49 -1.21
C ARG A 153 -17.25 -12.04 -1.63
N LEU A 154 -17.95 -11.32 -2.49
CA LEU A 154 -19.24 -11.72 -3.02
C LEU A 154 -19.02 -12.24 -4.45
N LEU A 155 -19.49 -13.45 -4.74
CA LEU A 155 -19.34 -14.12 -6.03
C LEU A 155 -20.73 -14.43 -6.59
N ILE A 156 -20.94 -14.18 -7.89
CA ILE A 156 -22.17 -14.52 -8.61
C ILE A 156 -21.85 -15.68 -9.54
N GLY A 157 -22.55 -16.81 -9.39
CA GLY A 157 -22.47 -17.94 -10.34
C GLY A 157 -21.23 -18.83 -10.25
N GLU A 158 -20.24 -18.51 -9.41
CA GLU A 158 -19.21 -19.48 -9.01
C GLU A 158 -19.68 -20.24 -7.75
N GLU A 159 -19.65 -21.57 -7.81
CA GLU A 159 -19.79 -22.42 -6.61
C GLU A 159 -18.80 -21.93 -5.56
N ALA A 160 -19.33 -21.47 -4.43
CA ALA A 160 -18.56 -21.24 -3.22
C ALA A 160 -17.89 -22.57 -2.82
N ARG A 161 -16.67 -22.80 -3.29
CA ARG A 161 -15.79 -23.89 -2.84
C ARG A 161 -14.91 -23.43 -1.70
#